data_AF-A0A967NPX5-F1
#
_entry.id   AF-A0A967NPX5-F1
#
_cell.length_a   1.000
_cell.length_b   1.000
_cell.length_c   1.000
_cell.angle_alpha   90.00
_cell.angle_beta   90.00
_cell.angle_gamma   90.00
#
_symmetry.space_group_name_H-M   'P 1'
#
loop_
_entity.id
_entity.type
_entity.pdbx_description
1 polymer ?
#
loop_
_entity_poly.entity_id
_entity_poly.type
_entity_poly.pdbx_seq_one_letter_code
_entity_poly.pdbx_strand_id
1 'polypeptide(L)'
;MAATMFERYGGFAKVSRIVSEFYDRVLDSSILRPYFEDVDMQSLVDHQTKFVASLMGGPASYTNEALQRIHARLGVTDEAFMEMLNIFRETLEDLGIAEGDVSTVYRDMMSRKPFIVSK
;
A
#
# COMPACT_ATOMS: atom_id res chain seq x y z
N MET A 1 -6.76 11.97 -23.34
CA MET A 1 -6.72 11.37 -21.99
C MET A 1 -5.55 12.01 -21.25
N ALA A 2 -5.75 12.51 -20.04
CA ALA A 2 -4.63 12.92 -19.19
C ALA A 2 -3.87 11.68 -18.73
N ALA A 3 -2.54 11.76 -18.68
CA ALA A 3 -1.71 10.67 -18.17
C ALA A 3 -2.06 10.38 -16.70
N THR A 4 -2.19 9.10 -16.37
CA THR A 4 -2.44 8.61 -15.01
C THR A 4 -1.26 8.94 -14.07
N MET A 5 -1.45 8.89 -12.74
CA MET A 5 -0.32 9.06 -11.82
C MET A 5 0.76 8.00 -12.09
N PHE A 6 0.34 6.77 -12.35
CA PHE A 6 1.20 5.67 -12.75
C PHE A 6 2.10 6.04 -13.93
N GLU A 7 1.53 6.54 -15.04
CA GLU A 7 2.31 6.98 -16.20
C GLU A 7 3.19 8.20 -15.89
N ARG A 8 2.67 9.20 -15.19
CA ARG A 8 3.38 10.44 -14.81
C ARG A 8 4.65 10.18 -14.01
N TYR A 9 4.64 9.15 -13.16
CA TYR A 9 5.74 8.84 -12.26
C TYR A 9 6.70 7.76 -12.78
N GLY A 10 6.51 7.26 -14.01
CA GLY A 10 7.42 6.30 -14.64
C GLY A 10 7.00 4.83 -14.52
N GLY A 11 5.72 4.58 -14.25
CA GLY A 11 5.11 3.25 -14.30
C GLY A 11 5.66 2.28 -13.26
N PHE A 12 5.73 0.99 -13.63
CA PHE A 12 6.09 -0.09 -12.71
C PHE A 12 7.47 0.07 -12.07
N ALA A 13 8.43 0.66 -12.78
CA ALA A 13 9.78 0.87 -12.22
C ALA A 13 9.74 1.76 -10.97
N LYS A 14 8.93 2.83 -11.00
CA LYS A 14 8.77 3.71 -9.83
C LYS A 14 7.93 3.04 -8.74
N VAL A 15 6.83 2.39 -9.12
CA VAL A 15 5.94 1.72 -8.15
C VAL A 15 6.66 0.60 -7.41
N SER A 16 7.46 -0.23 -8.11
CA SER A 16 8.24 -1.30 -7.49
C SER A 16 9.23 -0.75 -6.46
N ARG A 17 9.89 0.39 -6.75
CA ARG A 17 10.76 1.07 -5.78
C ARG A 17 9.98 1.58 -4.57
N ILE A 18 8.81 2.19 -4.77
CA ILE A 18 7.93 2.64 -3.68
C ILE A 18 7.56 1.46 -2.78
N VAL A 19 7.13 0.35 -3.36
CA VAL A 19 6.67 -0.81 -2.59
C VAL A 19 7.83 -1.48 -1.85
N SER A 20 9.02 -1.55 -2.44
CA SER A 20 10.19 -2.10 -1.76
C SER A 20 10.58 -1.27 -0.54
N GLU A 21 10.76 0.05 -0.71
CA GLU A 21 11.08 0.98 0.38
C GLU A 21 10.00 0.98 1.48
N PHE A 22 8.73 0.91 1.07
CA PHE A 22 7.61 0.82 2.01
C PHE A 22 7.72 -0.43 2.89
N TYR A 23 7.99 -1.60 2.30
CA TYR A 23 8.08 -2.84 3.06
C TYR A 23 9.34 -2.90 3.93
N ASP A 24 10.45 -2.30 3.51
CA ASP A 24 11.63 -2.17 4.37
C ASP A 24 11.27 -1.43 5.67
N ARG A 25 10.55 -0.30 5.57
CA ARG A 25 10.08 0.46 6.74
C ARG A 25 9.02 -0.27 7.57
N VAL A 26 8.11 -1.00 6.92
CA VAL A 26 7.10 -1.84 7.60
C VAL A 26 7.76 -2.92 8.46
N LEU A 27 8.83 -3.54 7.96
CA LEU A 27 9.56 -4.58 8.69
C LEU A 27 10.39 -4.03 9.86
N ASP A 28 10.69 -2.74 9.86
CA ASP A 28 11.33 -2.04 10.99
C ASP A 28 10.33 -1.59 12.06
N SER A 29 9.03 -1.49 11.73
CA SER A 29 8.00 -1.12 12.71
C SER A 29 7.69 -2.27 13.66
N SER A 30 7.81 -2.04 14.97
CA SER A 30 7.46 -3.02 16.00
C SER A 30 5.96 -3.36 16.03
N ILE A 31 5.12 -2.50 15.46
CA ILE A 31 3.66 -2.71 15.37
C ILE A 31 3.34 -3.63 14.19
N LEU A 32 4.00 -3.42 13.04
CA LEU A 32 3.64 -4.09 11.79
C LEU A 32 4.42 -5.37 11.54
N ARG A 33 5.69 -5.42 11.91
CA ARG A 33 6.57 -6.58 11.69
C ARG A 33 5.94 -7.93 12.06
N PRO A 34 5.23 -8.09 13.20
CA PRO A 34 4.61 -9.37 13.57
C PRO A 34 3.60 -9.92 12.54
N TYR A 35 2.99 -9.07 11.73
CA TYR A 35 2.03 -9.51 10.69
C TYR A 35 2.71 -10.20 9.50
N PHE A 36 4.05 -10.09 9.37
CA PHE A 36 4.79 -10.50 8.18
C PHE A 36 5.86 -11.58 8.44
N GLU A 37 5.94 -12.14 9.67
CA GLU A 37 7.01 -13.09 10.03
C GLU A 37 7.03 -14.37 9.18
N ASP A 38 5.86 -14.87 8.77
CA ASP A 38 5.72 -16.08 7.95
C ASP A 38 5.31 -15.78 6.49
N VAL A 39 5.52 -14.54 6.02
CA VAL A 39 5.11 -14.10 4.69
C VAL A 39 6.28 -14.17 3.72
N ASP A 40 6.05 -14.74 2.53
CA ASP A 40 6.97 -14.62 1.41
C ASP A 40 6.99 -13.15 0.94
N MET A 41 7.98 -12.40 1.44
CA MET A 41 8.11 -10.97 1.17
C MET A 41 8.35 -10.66 -0.31
N GLN A 42 9.05 -11.54 -1.04
CA GLN A 42 9.29 -11.32 -2.47
C GLN A 42 7.97 -11.40 -3.24
N SER A 43 7.19 -12.45 -2.99
CA SER A 43 5.86 -12.60 -3.58
C SER A 43 4.92 -11.45 -3.17
N LEU A 44 4.98 -11.04 -1.90
CA LEU A 44 4.19 -9.93 -1.39
C LEU A 44 4.53 -8.61 -2.12
N VAL A 45 5.81 -8.26 -2.26
CA VAL A 45 6.25 -7.05 -2.97
C VAL A 45 5.76 -7.04 -4.42
N ASP A 46 5.80 -8.18 -5.11
CA ASP A 46 5.30 -8.28 -6.49
C ASP A 46 3.78 -8.07 -6.57
N HIS A 47 3.04 -8.68 -5.65
CA HIS A 47 1.59 -8.50 -5.56
C HIS A 47 1.21 -7.06 -5.21
N GLN A 48 1.93 -6.45 -4.28
CA GLN A 48 1.66 -5.10 -3.80
C GLN A 48 2.09 -4.04 -4.80
N THR A 49 3.10 -4.31 -5.62
CA THR A 49 3.44 -3.47 -6.77
C THR A 49 2.26 -3.36 -7.74
N LYS A 50 1.53 -4.44 -7.99
CA LYS A 50 0.31 -4.41 -8.82
C LYS A 50 -0.80 -3.64 -8.12
N PHE A 51 -0.99 -3.86 -6.83
CA PHE A 51 -2.00 -3.15 -6.04
C PHE A 51 -1.75 -1.63 -6.02
N VAL A 52 -0.55 -1.18 -5.66
CA VAL A 52 -0.20 0.25 -5.64
C VAL A 52 -0.26 0.85 -7.05
N ALA A 53 0.13 0.12 -8.08
CA ALA A 53 -0.06 0.58 -9.46
C ALA A 53 -1.55 0.87 -9.75
N SER A 54 -2.49 0.03 -9.27
CA SER A 54 -3.93 0.29 -9.41
C SER A 54 -4.39 1.57 -8.72
N LEU A 55 -3.89 1.86 -7.51
CA LEU A 55 -4.19 3.10 -6.78
C LEU A 55 -3.77 4.34 -7.57
N MET A 56 -2.68 4.21 -8.33
CA MET A 56 -2.13 5.28 -9.16
C MET A 56 -2.75 5.34 -10.57
N GLY A 57 -3.80 4.55 -10.84
CA GLY A 57 -4.49 4.50 -12.14
C GLY A 57 -3.87 3.54 -13.16
N GLY A 58 -3.01 2.62 -12.74
CA GLY A 58 -2.46 1.55 -13.56
C GLY A 58 -3.47 0.43 -13.86
N PRO A 59 -3.07 -0.61 -14.63
CA PRO A 59 -3.98 -1.57 -15.24
C PRO A 59 -4.54 -2.65 -14.29
N ALA A 60 -4.03 -2.72 -13.06
CA ALA A 60 -4.50 -3.69 -12.08
C ALA A 60 -5.79 -3.21 -11.40
N SER A 61 -6.58 -4.14 -10.87
CA SER A 61 -7.71 -3.82 -9.99
C SER A 61 -7.80 -4.84 -8.87
N TYR A 62 -8.22 -4.39 -7.71
CA TYR A 62 -8.47 -5.22 -6.54
C TYR A 62 -9.82 -4.83 -5.95
N THR A 63 -10.62 -5.83 -5.57
CA THR A 63 -11.95 -5.60 -5.01
C THR A 63 -11.91 -5.55 -3.49
N ASN A 64 -12.87 -4.84 -2.89
CA ASN A 64 -12.99 -4.75 -1.44
C ASN A 64 -13.26 -6.13 -0.81
N GLU A 65 -13.97 -7.02 -1.50
CA GLU A 65 -14.22 -8.38 -1.04
C GLU A 65 -12.92 -9.21 -1.00
N ALA A 66 -12.00 -8.98 -1.93
CA ALA A 66 -10.69 -9.62 -1.91
C ALA A 66 -9.87 -9.14 -0.71
N LEU A 67 -9.83 -7.82 -0.46
CA LEU A 67 -9.18 -7.24 0.72
C LEU A 67 -9.76 -7.82 2.02
N GLN A 68 -11.09 -7.86 2.14
CA GLN A 68 -11.76 -8.40 3.30
C GLN A 68 -11.43 -9.86 3.55
N ARG A 69 -11.48 -10.70 2.52
CA ARG A 69 -11.16 -12.12 2.66
C ARG A 69 -9.71 -12.36 3.12
N ILE A 70 -8.76 -11.61 2.57
CA ILE A 70 -7.33 -11.75 2.89
C ILE A 70 -7.07 -11.32 4.35
N HIS A 71 -7.64 -10.20 4.79
CA HIS A 71 -7.33 -9.62 6.11
C HIS A 71 -8.22 -10.13 7.25
N ALA A 72 -9.36 -10.78 6.96
CA ALA A 72 -10.36 -11.18 7.95
C ALA A 72 -9.84 -11.99 9.15
N ARG A 73 -8.74 -12.73 8.99
CA ARG A 73 -8.16 -13.60 10.04
C ARG A 73 -6.84 -13.10 10.60
N LEU A 74 -6.36 -11.94 10.13
CA LEU A 74 -5.07 -11.40 10.53
C LEU A 74 -5.15 -10.60 11.83
N GLY A 75 -6.35 -10.22 12.30
CA GLY A 75 -6.49 -9.46 13.53
C GLY A 75 -5.90 -8.06 13.41
N VAL A 76 -6.02 -7.43 12.24
CA VAL A 76 -5.51 -6.08 12.00
C VAL A 76 -6.29 -5.10 12.87
N THR A 77 -5.56 -4.37 13.71
CA THR A 77 -6.13 -3.33 14.57
C THR A 77 -6.20 -1.99 13.85
N ASP A 78 -6.99 -1.07 14.41
CA ASP A 78 -7.01 0.33 13.97
C ASP A 78 -5.60 0.96 13.97
N GLU A 79 -4.84 0.72 15.05
CA GLU A 79 -3.48 1.21 15.24
C GLU A 79 -2.53 0.69 14.16
N ALA A 80 -2.53 -0.62 13.91
CA ALA A 80 -1.69 -1.21 12.86
C ALA A 80 -2.06 -0.68 11.47
N PHE A 81 -3.35 -0.50 11.20
CA PHE A 81 -3.76 0.09 9.93
C PHE A 81 -3.27 1.54 9.76
N MET A 82 -3.39 2.36 10.81
CA MET A 82 -2.95 3.75 10.78
C MET A 82 -1.43 3.88 10.68
N GLU A 83 -0.67 3.04 11.39
CA GLU A 83 0.80 2.96 11.29
C GLU A 83 1.22 2.64 9.85
N MET A 84 0.60 1.62 9.24
CA MET A 84 0.85 1.24 7.85
C MET A 84 0.58 2.40 6.89
N LEU A 85 -0.55 3.10 7.08
CA LEU A 85 -0.93 4.22 6.24
C LEU A 85 0.03 5.42 6.37
N ASN A 86 0.54 5.68 7.58
CA ASN A 86 1.53 6.73 7.83
C ASN A 86 2.87 6.41 7.17
N ILE A 87 3.40 5.20 7.36
CA ILE A 87 4.65 4.76 6.72
C ILE A 87 4.51 4.84 5.19
N PHE A 88 3.37 4.42 4.64
CA PHE A 88 3.15 4.51 3.21
C PHE A 88 3.14 5.95 2.70
N ARG A 89 2.46 6.87 3.41
CA ARG A 89 2.46 8.29 3.10
C ARG A 89 3.89 8.86 3.07
N GLU A 90 4.66 8.62 4.12
CA GLU A 90 6.04 9.08 4.23
C GLU A 90 6.91 8.53 3.10
N THR A 91 6.74 7.25 2.76
CA THR A 91 7.46 6.61 1.64
C THR A 91 7.16 7.29 0.31
N LEU A 92 5.89 7.65 0.04
CA LEU A 92 5.53 8.36 -1.18
C LEU A 92 6.14 9.76 -1.22
N GLU A 93 6.11 10.49 -0.10
CA GLU A 93 6.67 11.84 0.04
C GLU A 93 8.19 11.83 -0.19
N ASP A 94 8.91 10.91 0.46
CA ASP A 94 10.37 10.76 0.33
C ASP A 94 10.80 10.38 -1.09
N LEU A 95 9.96 9.65 -1.81
CA LEU A 95 10.20 9.29 -3.22
C LEU A 95 9.70 10.36 -4.20
N GLY A 96 9.29 11.54 -3.73
CA GLY A 96 9.00 12.70 -4.56
C GLY A 96 7.65 12.65 -5.28
N ILE A 97 6.69 11.91 -4.72
CA ILE A 97 5.29 12.00 -5.17
C ILE A 97 4.72 13.33 -4.67
N ALA A 98 4.04 14.06 -5.56
CA ALA A 98 3.48 15.36 -5.21
C ALA A 98 2.39 15.23 -4.14
N GLU A 99 2.34 16.19 -3.21
CA GLU A 99 1.43 16.19 -2.06
C GLU A 99 -0.04 15.95 -2.43
N GLY A 100 -0.52 16.53 -3.55
CA GLY A 100 -1.89 16.32 -4.03
C GLY A 100 -2.16 14.88 -4.48
N ASP A 101 -1.17 14.22 -5.07
CA ASP A 101 -1.26 12.80 -5.46
C ASP A 101 -1.15 11.91 -4.21
N VAL A 102 -0.25 12.21 -3.27
CA VAL A 102 -0.15 11.54 -1.96
C VAL A 102 -1.49 11.59 -1.22
N SER A 103 -2.09 12.78 -1.12
CA SER A 103 -3.40 12.98 -0.47
C SER A 103 -4.53 12.21 -1.14
N THR A 104 -4.43 11.99 -2.45
CA THR A 104 -5.42 11.20 -3.19
C THR A 104 -5.26 9.71 -2.89
N VAL A 105 -4.05 9.19 -2.94
CA VAL A 105 -3.74 7.79 -2.61
C VAL A 105 -4.06 7.49 -1.14
N TYR A 106 -3.71 8.39 -0.22
CA TYR A 106 -4.02 8.27 1.20
C TYR A 106 -5.52 8.13 1.44
N ARG A 107 -6.34 8.97 0.80
CA ARG A 107 -7.81 8.91 0.94
C ARG A 107 -8.39 7.62 0.38
N ASP A 108 -7.89 7.13 -0.75
CA ASP A 108 -8.32 5.85 -1.31
C ASP A 108 -7.98 4.70 -0.32
N MET A 109 -6.75 4.62 0.17
CA MET A 109 -6.38 3.60 1.16
C MET A 109 -7.20 3.70 2.45
N MET A 110 -7.40 4.91 2.98
CA MET A 110 -8.23 5.13 4.16
C MET A 110 -9.66 4.64 3.96
N SER A 111 -10.24 4.81 2.77
CA SER A 111 -11.59 4.31 2.44
C SER A 111 -11.72 2.79 2.54
N ARG A 112 -10.59 2.07 2.47
CA ARG A 112 -10.54 0.59 2.53
C ARG A 112 -10.42 0.04 3.94
N LYS A 113 -10.21 0.90 4.94
CA LYS A 113 -10.11 0.54 6.37
C LYS A 113 -11.21 -0.42 6.84
N PRO A 114 -12.51 -0.23 6.51
CA PRO A 114 -13.59 -1.13 6.95
C PRO A 114 -13.48 -2.57 6.41
N PHE A 115 -12.69 -2.78 5.36
CA PHE A 115 -12.46 -4.10 4.76
C PHE A 115 -11.15 -4.73 5.22
N ILE A 116 -10.33 -4.04 6.02
CA ILE A 116 -9.01 -4.52 6.44
C ILE A 116 -8.95 -4.69 7.96
N VAL A 117 -9.44 -3.70 8.71
CA VAL A 117 -9.48 -3.77 10.17
C VAL A 117 -10.48 -4.83 10.59
N SER A 118 -10.00 -5.80 11.37
CA SER A 118 -10.78 -6.97 11.79
C SER A 118 -10.82 -7.14 13.32
N LYS A 119 -10.29 -6.17 14.07
CA LYS A 119 -10.22 -6.17 15.53
C LYS A 119 -10.39 -4.77 16.10
#